data_AF-A0A7X3QCI4-F1
#
_entry.id   AF-A0A7X3QCI4-F1
#
_cell.length_a   1.000
_cell.length_b   1.000
_cell.length_c   1.000
_cell.angle_alpha   90.00
_cell.angle_beta   90.00
_cell.angle_gamma   90.00
#
_symmetry.space_group_name_H-M   'P 1'
#
loop_
_entity.id
_entity.type
_entity.pdbx_description
1 polymer ?
#
loop_
_entity_poly.entity_id
_entity_poly.type
_entity_poly.pdbx_seq_one_letter_code
_entity_poly.pdbx_strand_id
1 'polypeptide(L)'
;MMYFHGLAGPSFQRSRVAWSTDGIRFTASEDLIGRSYIRAFRHDGWWYMMAMPGIFYRSRDGMPPLEEGPTLFEPDMRHAAVYLHGSTLFVFWSRAGDTPEHILVSTVDVSGDWGDWRNSAERSLLKPERPWEGADLPLEPSIRDAVNIRVNQLRDPAIYAEGDRVYLLYSVAGEAGIGLARVDINC
;
A
#
# COMPACT_ATOMS: atom_id res chain seq x y z
N MET A 1 -11.33 0.40 -12.13
CA MET A 1 -10.61 1.68 -11.92
C MET A 1 -9.24 1.35 -11.35
N MET A 2 -8.18 1.99 -11.85
CA MET A 2 -6.80 1.75 -11.44
C MET A 2 -6.17 3.07 -11.02
N TYR A 3 -5.69 3.13 -9.79
CA TYR A 3 -4.83 4.20 -9.31
C TYR A 3 -3.38 3.83 -9.61
N PHE A 4 -2.66 4.71 -10.29
CA PHE A 4 -1.26 4.51 -10.61
C PHE A 4 -0.50 5.80 -10.39
N HIS A 5 0.81 5.70 -10.16
CA HIS A 5 1.66 6.86 -9.98
C HIS A 5 2.88 6.76 -10.89
N GLY A 6 3.49 7.90 -11.15
CA GLY A 6 4.71 8.01 -11.94
C GLY A 6 5.36 9.36 -11.72
N LEU A 7 6.48 9.59 -12.40
CA LEU A 7 7.14 10.88 -12.40
C LEU A 7 6.26 11.91 -13.14
N ALA A 8 5.85 12.95 -12.43
CA ALA A 8 5.26 14.16 -12.98
C ALA A 8 6.31 15.30 -13.13
N GLY A 9 7.55 15.03 -12.72
CA GLY A 9 8.72 15.90 -12.85
C GLY A 9 9.94 15.26 -12.16
N PRO A 10 11.14 15.87 -12.24
CA PRO A 10 12.32 15.37 -11.54
C PRO A 10 12.06 15.20 -10.05
N SER A 11 12.23 13.97 -9.55
CA SER A 11 11.95 13.59 -8.15
C SER A 11 10.53 13.87 -7.66
N PHE A 12 9.58 14.11 -8.56
CA PHE A 12 8.21 14.47 -8.23
C PHE A 12 7.25 13.39 -8.70
N GLN A 13 6.80 12.54 -7.78
CA GLN A 13 5.81 11.50 -8.07
C GLN A 13 4.40 11.94 -7.70
N ARG A 14 3.43 11.64 -8.56
CA ARG A 14 2.00 11.92 -8.36
C ARG A 14 1.14 10.80 -8.93
N SER A 15 -0.07 10.70 -8.42
CA SER A 15 -1.04 9.69 -8.85
C SER A 15 -2.03 10.21 -9.89
N ARG A 16 -2.50 9.29 -10.73
CA ARG A 16 -3.56 9.43 -11.73
C ARG A 16 -4.54 8.25 -11.61
N VAL A 17 -5.66 8.36 -12.32
CA VAL A 17 -6.65 7.28 -12.48
C VAL A 17 -6.71 6.82 -13.91
N ALA A 18 -6.88 5.51 -14.12
CA ALA A 18 -7.29 4.93 -15.38
C ALA A 18 -8.51 4.02 -15.21
N TRP A 19 -9.29 3.86 -16.28
CA TRP A 19 -10.45 2.99 -16.34
C TRP A 19 -10.28 1.93 -17.40
N SER A 20 -10.75 0.73 -17.07
CA SER A 20 -10.80 -0.42 -17.96
C SER A 20 -11.98 -1.30 -17.57
N THR A 21 -12.62 -1.91 -18.56
CA THR A 21 -13.69 -2.91 -18.39
C THR A 21 -13.18 -4.34 -18.59
N ASP A 22 -11.98 -4.52 -19.14
CA ASP A 22 -11.40 -5.83 -19.48
C ASP A 22 -10.06 -6.10 -18.76
N GLY A 23 -9.53 -5.12 -18.04
CA GLY A 23 -8.23 -5.21 -17.35
C GLY A 23 -7.02 -5.15 -18.28
N ILE A 24 -7.22 -4.89 -19.58
CA ILE A 24 -6.17 -4.87 -20.60
C ILE A 24 -6.09 -3.50 -21.28
N ARG A 25 -7.24 -2.93 -21.66
CA ARG A 25 -7.33 -1.63 -22.34
C ARG A 25 -7.70 -0.56 -21.33
N PHE A 26 -6.80 0.40 -21.14
CA PHE A 26 -6.98 1.47 -20.16
C PHE A 26 -7.09 2.83 -20.83
N THR A 27 -8.07 3.63 -20.37
CA THR A 27 -8.14 5.06 -20.64
C THR A 27 -7.68 5.80 -19.39
N ALA A 28 -6.60 6.57 -19.47
CA ALA A 28 -6.06 7.31 -18.34
C ALA A 28 -6.58 8.75 -18.31
N SER A 29 -6.80 9.28 -17.10
CA SER A 29 -7.08 10.70 -16.88
C SER A 29 -5.83 11.55 -17.11
N GLU A 30 -6.05 12.77 -17.62
CA GLU A 30 -5.02 13.80 -17.71
C GLU A 30 -4.70 14.45 -16.36
N ASP A 31 -5.63 14.38 -15.40
CA ASP A 31 -5.55 15.07 -14.13
C ASP A 31 -4.73 14.30 -13.09
N LEU A 32 -3.93 15.05 -12.33
CA LEU A 32 -3.29 14.54 -11.12
C LEU A 32 -4.31 14.54 -10.00
N ILE A 33 -4.42 13.43 -9.27
CA ILE A 33 -5.45 13.27 -8.24
C ILE A 33 -4.93 13.41 -6.81
N GLY A 34 -3.62 13.27 -6.59
CA GLY A 34 -3.06 13.29 -5.24
C GLY A 34 -1.61 12.80 -5.17
N ARG A 35 -1.15 12.54 -3.95
CA ARG A 35 0.18 11.97 -3.67
C ARG A 35 0.33 10.57 -4.29
N SER A 36 1.58 10.10 -4.43
CA SER A 36 1.89 8.79 -4.99
C SER A 36 1.44 7.63 -4.09
N TYR A 37 1.42 6.42 -4.65
CA TYR A 37 1.07 5.17 -3.94
C TYR A 37 -0.35 5.14 -3.37
N ILE A 38 -1.34 5.66 -4.11
CA ILE A 38 -2.74 5.58 -3.68
C ILE A 38 -3.20 4.13 -3.57
N ARG A 39 -3.84 3.81 -2.45
CA ARG A 39 -4.61 2.60 -2.18
C ARG A 39 -6.01 2.99 -1.73
N ALA A 40 -7.03 2.48 -2.40
CA ALA A 40 -8.40 2.92 -2.19
C ALA A 40 -9.32 1.79 -1.72
N PHE A 41 -10.34 2.16 -0.95
CA PHE A 41 -11.36 1.24 -0.46
C PHE A 41 -12.68 2.01 -0.27
N ARG A 42 -13.80 1.27 -0.28
CA ARG A 42 -15.13 1.85 -0.04
C ARG A 42 -15.56 1.59 1.40
N HIS A 43 -16.07 2.61 2.06
CA HIS A 43 -16.61 2.52 3.41
C HIS A 43 -17.70 3.59 3.61
N ASP A 44 -18.81 3.21 4.24
CA ASP A 44 -19.94 4.10 4.58
C ASP A 44 -20.37 5.09 3.47
N GLY A 45 -20.53 4.59 2.23
CA GLY A 45 -20.95 5.41 1.09
C GLY A 45 -19.89 6.36 0.54
N TRP A 46 -18.67 6.34 1.07
CA TRP A 46 -17.54 7.13 0.61
C TRP A 46 -16.47 6.28 -0.07
N TRP A 47 -15.67 6.95 -0.88
CA TRP A 47 -14.46 6.42 -1.48
C TRP A 47 -13.26 6.95 -0.70
N TYR A 48 -12.64 6.10 0.11
CA TYR A 48 -11.45 6.46 0.87
C TYR A 48 -10.19 6.07 0.11
N MET A 49 -9.14 6.86 0.29
CA MET A 49 -7.84 6.68 -0.34
C MET A 49 -6.75 6.95 0.68
N MET A 50 -5.77 6.06 0.78
CA MET A 50 -4.54 6.29 1.52
C MET A 50 -3.41 6.51 0.51
N ALA A 51 -2.56 7.51 0.72
CA ALA A 51 -1.37 7.75 -0.07
C ALA A 51 -0.13 7.83 0.82
N MET A 52 1.07 7.65 0.25
CA MET A 52 2.30 7.69 1.02
C MET A 52 2.65 9.12 1.51
N PRO A 53 3.11 9.31 2.77
CA PRO A 53 3.23 8.33 3.86
C PRO A 53 1.98 8.33 4.77
N GLY A 54 1.02 7.45 4.48
CA GLY A 54 -0.13 7.19 5.36
C GLY A 54 -1.19 8.29 5.47
N ILE A 55 -1.22 9.25 4.54
CA ILE A 55 -2.23 10.31 4.52
C ILE A 55 -3.53 9.79 3.90
N PHE A 56 -4.66 10.09 4.54
CA PHE A 56 -5.98 9.70 4.06
C PHE A 56 -6.69 10.84 3.34
N TYR A 57 -7.44 10.46 2.33
CA TYR A 57 -8.37 11.28 1.57
C TYR A 57 -9.72 10.58 1.48
N ARG A 58 -10.77 11.34 1.18
CA ARG A 58 -12.04 10.78 0.68
C ARG A 58 -12.60 11.56 -0.50
N SER A 59 -13.42 10.90 -1.29
CA SER A 59 -14.30 11.54 -2.27
C SER A 59 -15.56 10.71 -2.48
N ARG A 60 -16.50 11.23 -3.27
CA ARG A 60 -17.79 10.55 -3.51
C ARG A 60 -17.68 9.37 -4.46
N ASP A 61 -16.76 9.43 -5.41
CA ASP A 61 -16.67 8.51 -6.56
C ASP A 61 -15.24 8.04 -6.84
N GLY A 62 -14.29 8.38 -5.96
CA GLY A 62 -12.87 8.07 -6.13
C GLY A 62 -12.12 9.03 -7.03
N MET A 63 -12.74 10.16 -7.41
CA MET A 63 -12.13 11.24 -8.21
C MET A 63 -12.03 12.55 -7.42
N PRO A 64 -11.19 13.51 -7.85
CA PRO A 64 -11.16 14.86 -7.30
C PRO A 64 -12.51 15.59 -7.43
N PRO A 65 -12.80 16.56 -6.55
CA PRO A 65 -11.94 17.04 -5.46
C PRO A 65 -11.83 16.02 -4.32
N LEU A 66 -10.60 15.82 -3.84
CA LEU A 66 -10.32 14.97 -2.69
C LEU A 66 -10.39 15.82 -1.42
N GLU A 67 -11.16 15.37 -0.43
CA GLU A 67 -11.12 15.92 0.92
C GLU A 67 -9.93 15.27 1.65
N GLU A 68 -8.98 16.10 2.11
CA GLU A 68 -7.82 15.63 2.90
C GLU A 68 -8.22 15.42 4.36
N GLY A 69 -7.74 14.33 4.94
CA GLY A 69 -7.98 13.97 6.33
C GLY A 69 -6.69 13.68 7.09
N PRO A 70 -6.73 12.80 8.11
CA PRO A 70 -5.59 12.59 8.97
C PRO A 70 -4.47 11.82 8.27
N THR A 71 -3.24 12.02 8.75
CA THR A 71 -2.10 11.16 8.45
C THR A 71 -1.93 10.17 9.59
N LEU A 72 -2.08 8.88 9.30
CA LEU A 72 -2.15 7.83 10.33
C LEU A 72 -0.83 7.09 10.55
N PHE A 73 0.14 7.27 9.67
CA PHE A 73 1.42 6.57 9.73
C PHE A 73 2.57 7.56 9.71
N GLU A 74 3.72 7.07 10.15
CA GLU A 74 4.95 7.82 10.27
C GLU A 74 5.58 8.17 8.91
N PRO A 75 6.44 9.20 8.86
CA PRO A 75 7.02 9.70 7.60
C PRO A 75 7.83 8.67 6.80
N ASP A 76 8.32 7.61 7.45
CA ASP A 76 9.10 6.51 6.91
C ASP A 76 8.26 5.35 6.36
N MET A 77 6.94 5.36 6.55
CA MET A 77 6.02 4.49 5.80
C MET A 77 6.27 4.65 4.30
N ARG A 78 6.45 3.52 3.61
CA ARG A 78 6.65 3.49 2.16
C ARG A 78 5.45 2.86 1.48
N HIS A 79 5.57 1.61 1.07
CA HIS A 79 4.56 0.96 0.27
C HIS A 79 3.46 0.42 1.17
N ALA A 80 2.25 0.33 0.63
CA ALA A 80 1.15 -0.28 1.37
C ALA A 80 0.10 -0.92 0.49
N ALA A 81 -0.73 -1.74 1.11
CA ALA A 81 -2.00 -2.26 0.63
C ALA A 81 -3.03 -2.13 1.74
N VAL A 82 -4.31 -2.07 1.37
CA VAL A 82 -5.40 -1.98 2.32
C VAL A 82 -6.43 -3.07 2.05
N TYR A 83 -7.02 -3.60 3.11
CA TYR A 83 -8.10 -4.57 3.06
C TYR A 83 -9.12 -4.26 4.15
N LEU A 84 -10.35 -3.97 3.76
CA LEU A 84 -11.43 -3.70 4.70
C LEU A 84 -12.19 -4.99 5.00
N HIS A 85 -12.31 -5.33 6.28
CA HIS A 85 -13.13 -6.44 6.76
C HIS A 85 -14.01 -5.96 7.90
N GLY A 86 -15.33 -5.91 7.67
CA GLY A 86 -16.26 -5.28 8.61
C GLY A 86 -15.92 -3.79 8.81
N SER A 87 -15.68 -3.40 10.06
CA SER A 87 -15.22 -2.05 10.44
C SER A 87 -13.71 -1.99 10.71
N THR A 88 -12.95 -3.03 10.35
CA THR A 88 -11.49 -3.05 10.54
C THR A 88 -10.79 -2.93 9.19
N LEU A 89 -10.03 -1.86 9.01
CA LEU A 89 -9.14 -1.68 7.88
C LEU A 89 -7.77 -2.26 8.24
N PHE A 90 -7.39 -3.35 7.59
CA PHE A 90 -6.04 -3.88 7.63
C PHE A 90 -5.17 -3.09 6.66
N VAL A 91 -4.08 -2.53 7.16
CA VAL A 91 -3.06 -1.87 6.37
C VAL A 91 -1.81 -2.73 6.41
N PHE A 92 -1.43 -3.28 5.26
CA PHE A 92 -0.18 -4.02 5.05
C PHE A 92 0.82 -3.05 4.47
N TRP A 93 2.00 -2.89 5.05
CA TRP A 93 2.91 -1.83 4.64
C TRP A 93 4.37 -2.13 4.95
N SER A 94 5.28 -1.33 4.40
CA SER A 94 6.72 -1.43 4.68
C SER A 94 7.27 -0.09 5.17
N ARG A 95 8.35 -0.14 5.95
CA ARG A 95 9.01 1.02 6.54
C ARG A 95 10.41 1.19 5.96
N ALA A 96 10.71 2.36 5.42
CA ALA A 96 12.04 2.67 4.91
C ALA A 96 13.02 2.87 6.09
N GLY A 97 14.19 2.24 6.03
CA GLY A 97 15.19 2.26 7.10
C GLY A 97 15.21 1.01 7.98
N ASP A 98 14.17 0.16 7.90
CA ASP A 98 14.14 -1.11 8.62
C ASP A 98 15.22 -2.08 8.14
N THR A 99 15.66 -2.96 9.05
CA THR A 99 16.71 -3.98 8.83
C THR A 99 16.20 -5.39 9.21
N PRO A 100 15.71 -6.20 8.26
CA PRO A 100 15.42 -5.83 6.87
C PRO A 100 14.11 -5.05 6.77
N GLU A 101 13.94 -4.23 5.74
CA GLU A 101 12.61 -3.76 5.35
C GLU A 101 11.77 -4.97 4.95
N HIS A 102 10.59 -5.08 5.56
CA HIS A 102 9.74 -6.25 5.45
C HIS A 102 8.27 -5.84 5.58
N ILE A 103 7.34 -6.79 5.44
CA ILE A 103 5.91 -6.47 5.50
C ILE A 103 5.46 -6.41 6.97
N LEU A 104 4.94 -5.25 7.34
CA LEU A 104 4.25 -4.94 8.59
C LEU A 104 2.73 -4.95 8.37
N VAL A 105 1.99 -5.09 9.46
CA VAL A 105 0.54 -4.90 9.47
C VAL A 105 0.10 -4.06 10.65
N SER A 106 -0.77 -3.09 10.39
CA SER A 106 -1.52 -2.33 11.40
C SER A 106 -3.01 -2.39 11.06
N THR A 107 -3.88 -2.14 12.04
CA THR A 107 -5.33 -2.05 11.83
C THR A 107 -5.85 -0.67 12.18
N VAL A 108 -6.91 -0.22 11.52
CA VAL A 108 -7.66 1.00 11.84
C VAL A 108 -9.11 0.61 12.06
N ASP A 109 -9.70 1.02 13.19
CA ASP A 109 -11.16 0.97 13.36
C ASP A 109 -11.78 2.14 12.58
N VAL A 110 -12.55 1.81 11.56
CA VAL A 110 -13.16 2.79 10.66
C VAL A 110 -14.61 3.13 11.02
N SER A 111 -15.15 2.59 12.12
CA SER A 111 -16.57 2.77 12.49
C SER A 111 -16.96 4.18 12.95
N GLY A 112 -15.98 4.98 13.40
CA GLY A 112 -16.18 6.35 13.89
C GLY A 112 -15.92 7.43 12.84
N ASP A 113 -15.89 8.69 13.30
CA ASP A 113 -15.48 9.81 12.45
C ASP A 113 -14.06 9.58 11.93
N TRP A 114 -13.90 9.67 10.61
CA TRP A 114 -12.63 9.47 9.94
C TRP A 114 -11.55 10.48 10.34
N GLY A 115 -11.92 11.67 10.84
CA GLY A 115 -10.97 12.62 11.42
C GLY A 115 -10.28 12.07 12.68
N ASP A 116 -10.94 11.16 13.38
CA ASP A 116 -10.47 10.55 14.63
C ASP A 116 -9.87 9.16 14.45
N TRP A 117 -9.85 8.62 13.23
CA TRP A 117 -9.21 7.34 12.95
C TRP A 117 -7.75 7.33 13.39
N ARG A 118 -7.29 6.23 13.98
CA ARG A 118 -5.90 5.99 14.37
C ARG A 118 -5.54 4.55 14.01
N ASN A 119 -4.29 4.33 13.63
CA ASN A 119 -3.78 2.98 13.48
C ASN A 119 -3.44 2.35 14.84
N SER A 120 -3.48 1.02 14.88
CA SER A 120 -2.86 0.24 15.94
C SER A 120 -1.34 0.31 15.83
N ALA A 121 -0.65 -0.08 16.90
CA ALA A 121 0.76 -0.44 16.81
C ALA A 121 0.98 -1.50 15.72
N GLU A 122 2.11 -1.42 15.06
CA GLU A 122 2.50 -2.32 13.99
C GLU A 122 2.87 -3.71 14.51
N ARG A 123 2.66 -4.72 13.67
CA ARG A 123 3.16 -6.07 13.88
C ARG A 123 3.96 -6.52 12.66
N SER A 124 5.05 -7.22 12.90
CA SER A 124 5.78 -7.91 11.83
C SER A 124 4.92 -9.03 11.27
N LEU A 125 4.64 -8.99 9.96
CA LEU A 125 3.80 -9.99 9.29
C LEU A 125 4.65 -10.99 8.49
N LEU A 126 5.56 -10.50 7.64
CA LEU A 126 6.34 -11.34 6.74
C LEU A 126 7.74 -10.77 6.55
N LYS A 127 8.75 -11.60 6.78
CA LYS A 127 10.17 -11.32 6.55
C LYS A 127 10.72 -12.20 5.42
N PRO A 128 11.83 -11.83 4.76
CA PRO A 128 12.53 -12.74 3.86
C PRO A 128 12.94 -14.03 4.59
N GLU A 129 12.55 -15.18 4.07
CA GLU A 129 12.88 -16.51 4.61
C GLU A 129 13.51 -17.44 3.57
N ARG A 130 13.40 -17.11 2.28
CA ARG A 130 13.91 -17.92 1.17
C ARG A 130 15.02 -17.21 0.40
N PRO A 131 15.94 -17.96 -0.23
CA PRO A 131 16.96 -17.34 -1.08
C PRO A 131 16.36 -16.46 -2.17
N TRP A 132 15.26 -16.87 -2.82
CA TRP A 132 14.60 -16.05 -3.83
C TRP A 132 13.95 -14.78 -3.26
N GLU A 133 13.72 -14.71 -1.94
CA GLU A 133 13.30 -13.50 -1.22
C GLU A 133 14.47 -12.57 -0.86
N GLY A 134 15.71 -13.03 -1.04
CA GLY A 134 16.92 -12.33 -0.62
C GLY A 134 17.36 -12.65 0.81
N ALA A 135 16.81 -13.68 1.44
CA ALA A 135 17.17 -14.04 2.82
C ALA A 135 18.64 -14.46 2.98
N ASP A 136 19.30 -14.87 1.89
CA ASP A 136 20.72 -15.21 1.80
C ASP A 136 21.64 -13.99 1.61
N LEU A 137 21.08 -12.79 1.44
CA LEU A 137 21.80 -11.55 1.20
C LEU A 137 22.07 -10.78 2.50
N PRO A 138 23.02 -9.82 2.49
CA PRO A 138 23.35 -9.02 3.68
C PRO A 138 22.13 -8.37 4.34
N LEU A 139 22.12 -8.44 5.67
CA LEU A 139 21.11 -7.81 6.51
C LEU A 139 21.47 -6.34 6.73
N GLU A 140 20.90 -5.46 5.90
CA GLU A 140 21.19 -4.03 5.89
C GLU A 140 19.90 -3.19 5.95
N PRO A 141 19.96 -1.98 6.51
CA PRO A 141 18.83 -1.06 6.50
C PRO A 141 18.46 -0.67 5.07
N SER A 142 17.17 -0.56 4.80
CA SER A 142 16.73 -0.06 3.49
C SER A 142 16.97 1.45 3.34
N ILE A 143 17.29 1.87 2.11
CA ILE A 143 17.47 3.27 1.76
C ILE A 143 16.23 3.74 0.98
N ARG A 144 15.81 4.99 1.21
CA ARG A 144 14.72 5.65 0.46
C ARG A 144 15.20 6.14 -0.90
N ASP A 145 15.50 5.17 -1.76
CA ASP A 145 15.85 5.34 -3.16
C ASP A 145 15.52 4.07 -3.95
N ALA A 146 15.66 4.13 -5.28
CA ALA A 146 15.60 2.97 -6.14
C ALA A 146 16.73 1.99 -5.82
N VAL A 147 16.40 0.70 -5.73
CA VAL A 147 17.38 -0.38 -5.56
C VAL A 147 17.27 -1.27 -6.79
N ASN A 148 18.32 -1.29 -7.61
CA ASN A 148 18.36 -2.05 -8.88
C ASN A 148 19.17 -3.35 -8.77
N ILE A 149 19.36 -3.84 -7.56
CA ILE A 149 20.08 -5.08 -7.24
C ILE A 149 19.24 -5.90 -6.26
N ARG A 150 19.54 -7.20 -6.14
CA ARG A 150 18.91 -8.02 -5.11
C ARG A 150 19.39 -7.59 -3.72
N VAL A 151 18.47 -7.46 -2.77
CA VAL A 151 18.75 -7.18 -1.34
C VAL A 151 17.82 -7.97 -0.42
N ASN A 152 18.17 -8.13 0.85
CA ASN A 152 17.36 -8.85 1.85
C ASN A 152 16.16 -8.00 2.30
N GLN A 153 15.17 -7.75 1.43
CA GLN A 153 14.06 -6.81 1.70
C GLN A 153 12.77 -7.23 0.96
N LEU A 154 11.63 -7.20 1.66
CA LEU A 154 10.28 -7.35 1.08
C LEU A 154 9.58 -5.99 1.04
N ARG A 155 8.88 -5.69 -0.06
CA ARG A 155 8.24 -4.39 -0.26
C ARG A 155 6.94 -4.51 -1.05
N ASP A 156 6.38 -3.37 -1.41
CA ASP A 156 5.25 -3.18 -2.33
C ASP A 156 4.10 -4.19 -2.21
N PRO A 157 3.46 -4.27 -1.03
CA PRO A 157 2.35 -5.18 -0.83
C PRO A 157 1.15 -4.79 -1.71
N ALA A 158 0.37 -5.79 -2.10
CA ALA A 158 -0.96 -5.67 -2.70
C ALA A 158 -1.86 -6.79 -2.20
N ILE A 159 -3.16 -6.52 -2.10
CA ILE A 159 -4.15 -7.52 -1.65
C ILE A 159 -5.02 -7.94 -2.83
N TYR A 160 -5.20 -9.25 -2.96
CA TYR A 160 -6.20 -9.86 -3.83
C TYR A 160 -7.12 -10.73 -2.97
N ALA A 161 -8.43 -10.54 -3.09
CA ALA A 161 -9.41 -11.33 -2.36
C ALA A 161 -10.41 -11.96 -3.34
N GLU A 162 -10.70 -13.24 -3.15
CA GLU A 162 -11.67 -14.01 -3.92
C GLU A 162 -12.46 -14.93 -2.97
N GLY A 163 -13.77 -14.66 -2.85
CA GLY A 163 -14.61 -15.35 -1.87
C GLY A 163 -14.14 -15.11 -0.44
N ASP A 164 -13.82 -16.18 0.27
CA ASP A 164 -13.29 -16.19 1.64
C ASP A 164 -11.75 -16.16 1.71
N ARG A 165 -11.06 -16.19 0.55
CA ARG A 165 -9.61 -16.25 0.48
C ARG A 165 -9.02 -14.88 0.26
N VAL A 166 -8.07 -14.51 1.11
CA VAL A 166 -7.29 -13.29 0.99
C VAL A 166 -5.84 -13.66 0.71
N TYR A 167 -5.25 -13.03 -0.30
CA TYR A 167 -3.87 -13.22 -0.69
C TYR A 167 -3.12 -11.88 -0.63
N LEU A 168 -1.92 -11.94 -0.06
CA LEU A 168 -0.94 -10.87 -0.07
C LEU A 168 0.06 -11.15 -1.18
N LEU A 169 0.09 -10.27 -2.17
CA LEU A 169 1.19 -10.12 -3.10
C LEU A 169 2.21 -9.17 -2.48
N TYR A 170 3.49 -9.40 -2.74
CA TYR A 170 4.57 -8.56 -2.24
C TYR A 170 5.77 -8.67 -3.17
N SER A 171 6.58 -7.61 -3.25
CA SER A 171 7.83 -7.66 -4.00
C SER A 171 8.94 -8.26 -3.15
N VAL A 172 9.85 -9.00 -3.80
CA VAL A 172 10.87 -9.82 -3.14
C VAL A 172 12.27 -9.39 -3.55
N ALA A 173 13.24 -9.67 -2.69
CA ALA A 173 14.65 -9.38 -2.94
C ALA A 173 14.93 -7.95 -3.41
N GLY A 174 14.25 -6.93 -2.85
CA GLY A 174 14.37 -5.55 -3.30
C GLY A 174 13.74 -5.27 -4.66
N GLU A 175 12.51 -5.73 -4.88
CA GLU A 175 11.72 -5.52 -6.12
C GLU A 175 12.21 -6.33 -7.34
N ALA A 176 13.00 -7.38 -7.13
CA ALA A 176 13.49 -8.28 -8.18
C ALA A 176 12.51 -9.40 -8.58
N GLY A 177 11.35 -9.47 -7.95
CA GLY A 177 10.29 -10.44 -8.24
C GLY A 177 9.03 -10.21 -7.42
N ILE A 178 8.02 -11.07 -7.61
CA ILE A 178 6.73 -11.00 -6.90
C ILE A 178 6.48 -12.34 -6.19
N GLY A 179 6.21 -12.27 -4.90
CA GLY A 179 5.74 -13.37 -4.05
C GLY A 179 4.23 -13.29 -3.81
N LEU A 180 3.66 -14.41 -3.37
CA LEU A 180 2.25 -14.55 -3.03
C LEU A 180 2.12 -15.42 -1.78
N ALA A 181 1.41 -14.92 -0.77
CA ALA A 181 1.08 -15.65 0.45
C ALA A 181 -0.43 -15.58 0.70
N ARG A 182 -1.02 -16.65 1.24
CA ARG A 182 -2.38 -16.58 1.79
C ARG A 182 -2.32 -15.90 3.15
N VAL A 183 -3.26 -15.01 3.43
CA VAL A 183 -3.41 -14.37 4.74
C VAL A 183 -4.73 -14.79 5.35
N ASP A 184 -4.66 -15.33 6.56
CA ASP A 184 -5.84 -15.69 7.33
C ASP A 184 -6.24 -14.49 8.21
N ILE A 185 -7.44 -13.96 7.98
CA ILE A 185 -7.98 -12.79 8.68
C ILE A 185 -8.80 -13.28 9.87
N ASN A 186 -8.22 -13.21 11.07
CA ASN A 186 -8.91 -13.53 12.31
C ASN A 186 -9.36 -12.23 12.99
N CYS A 187 -10.64 -12.16 13.33
CA CYS A 187 -11.28 -11.03 14.01
C CYS A 187 -11.52 -11.36 15.48
#